data_AF-A0A1M7KSF9-F1
#
_entry.id   AF-A0A1M7KSF9-F1
#
_cell.length_a   1.000
_cell.length_b   1.000
_cell.length_c   1.000
_cell.angle_alpha   90.00
_cell.angle_beta   90.00
_cell.angle_gamma   90.00
#
_symmetry.space_group_name_H-M   'P 1'
#
loop_
_entity.id
_entity.type
_entity.pdbx_description
1 polymer ?
#
loop_
_entity_poly.entity_id
_entity_poly.type
_entity_poly.pdbx_seq_one_letter_code
_entity_poly.pdbx_strand_id
1 'polypeptide(L)'
;MHLWDFEIGDRTYQMKSEAFWIEPMFGPPVMEVTTKKLDFFLNAKVPPVIYTYDFGDDWAHRIELVSTRTVVPNEPLPRFVGGQWATPPEDIGGPPMYEVFKEAQKNTNHPEHDWAKKAGYVDWAHDEIHADAVSEQFAKLQRQKTRRTSRWVMEG
;
A
#
# COMPACT_ATOMS: atom_id res chain seq x y z
N MET A 1 0.67 -11.36 7.82
CA MET A 1 0.96 -9.93 8.05
C MET A 1 2.39 -9.74 7.63
N HIS A 2 2.60 -8.95 6.58
CA HIS A 2 3.92 -8.74 6.02
C HIS A 2 4.57 -7.49 6.61
N LEU A 3 5.90 -7.46 6.58
CA LEU A 3 6.66 -6.27 6.96
C LEU A 3 6.59 -5.23 5.84
N TRP A 4 6.74 -3.98 6.21
CA TRP A 4 6.68 -2.86 5.29
C TRP A 4 7.44 -1.66 5.84
N ASP A 5 7.86 -0.76 4.96
CA ASP A 5 8.49 0.50 5.33
C ASP A 5 8.17 1.64 4.36
N PHE A 6 8.55 2.84 4.78
CA PHE A 6 8.62 4.01 3.92
C PHE A 6 10.05 4.51 3.81
N GLU A 7 10.47 4.87 2.61
CA GLU A 7 11.75 5.52 2.36
C GLU A 7 11.56 6.94 1.84
N ILE A 8 12.31 7.87 2.42
CA ILE A 8 12.42 9.26 1.97
C ILE A 8 13.90 9.61 1.85
N GLY A 9 14.42 9.68 0.62
CA GLY A 9 15.85 9.90 0.42
C GLY A 9 16.67 8.77 1.01
N ASP A 10 17.51 9.07 2.01
CA ASP A 10 18.38 8.10 2.71
C ASP A 10 17.79 7.60 4.04
N ARG A 11 16.51 7.88 4.32
CA ARG A 11 15.85 7.54 5.59
C ARG A 11 14.74 6.54 5.41
N THR A 12 14.78 5.50 6.24
CA THR A 12 13.75 4.46 6.34
C THR A 12 12.88 4.69 7.58
N TYR A 13 11.57 4.50 7.43
CA TYR A 13 10.56 4.65 8.47
C TYR A 13 9.75 3.38 8.59
N GLN A 14 9.73 2.77 9.79
CA GLN A 14 9.05 1.51 10.07
C GLN A 14 8.23 1.64 11.36
N MET A 15 7.32 0.70 11.57
CA MET A 15 6.63 0.56 12.86
C MET A 15 7.53 -0.21 13.84
N LYS A 16 7.85 0.42 14.97
CA LYS A 16 8.53 -0.19 16.10
C LYS A 16 7.69 -1.34 16.62
N SER A 17 8.32 -2.50 16.63
CA SER A 17 7.80 -3.72 17.23
C SER A 17 8.93 -4.34 18.04
N GLU A 18 8.66 -4.72 19.29
CA GLU A 18 9.66 -5.39 20.13
C GLU A 18 10.15 -6.70 19.50
N ALA A 19 9.34 -7.33 18.63
CA ALA A 19 9.69 -8.59 17.98
C ALA A 19 10.49 -8.42 16.68
N PHE A 20 10.43 -7.24 16.03
CA PHE A 20 10.97 -7.05 14.67
C PHE A 20 11.78 -5.77 14.49
N TRP A 21 12.02 -5.00 15.57
CA TRP A 21 12.86 -3.81 15.52
C TRP A 21 14.33 -4.17 15.68
N ILE A 22 15.09 -4.07 14.59
CA ILE A 22 16.53 -4.24 14.59
C ILE A 22 17.15 -2.91 14.19
N GLU A 23 17.91 -2.30 15.09
CA GLU A 23 18.71 -1.13 14.72
C GLU A 23 19.83 -1.56 13.77
N PRO A 24 19.98 -0.88 12.62
CA PRO A 24 21.00 -1.26 11.65
C PRO A 24 22.40 -1.05 12.26
N MET A 25 23.27 -2.05 12.11
CA MET A 25 24.66 -1.98 12.58
C MET A 25 25.48 -0.90 11.85
N PHE A 26 25.11 -0.58 10.61
CA PHE A 26 25.74 0.43 9.77
C PHE A 26 24.68 1.25 9.04
N GLY A 27 24.95 2.53 8.79
CA GLY A 27 24.07 3.43 8.06
C GLY A 27 23.12 4.25 8.95
N PRO A 28 22.18 5.01 8.35
CA PRO A 28 21.21 5.80 9.08
C PRO A 28 20.27 4.92 9.93
N PRO A 29 19.84 5.39 11.12
CA PRO A 29 18.87 4.66 11.93
C PRO A 29 17.51 4.58 11.24
N VAL A 30 16.81 3.45 11.47
CA VAL A 30 15.40 3.30 11.13
C VAL A 30 14.57 4.17 12.08
N MET A 31 13.62 4.91 11.50
CA MET A 31 12.83 5.91 12.21
C MET A 31 11.42 5.38 12.52
N GLU A 32 10.84 5.80 13.64
CA GLU A 32 9.49 5.36 14.01
C GLU A 32 8.40 6.08 13.20
N VAL A 33 7.65 5.31 12.41
CA VAL A 33 6.61 5.82 11.50
C VAL A 33 5.37 6.35 12.23
N THR A 34 4.93 5.73 13.33
CA THR A 34 3.66 6.10 14.00
C THR A 34 3.72 7.48 14.69
N THR A 35 4.92 8.02 14.90
CA THR A 35 5.12 9.38 15.41
C THR A 35 4.98 10.47 14.34
N LYS A 36 4.87 10.10 13.06
CA LYS A 36 4.84 11.02 11.93
C LYS A 36 3.41 11.21 11.42
N LYS A 37 3.11 12.43 10.99
CA LYS A 37 1.85 12.77 10.31
C LYS A 37 2.03 12.68 8.80
N LEU A 38 0.93 12.62 8.05
CA LEU A 38 0.97 12.50 6.60
C LEU A 38 1.69 13.67 5.91
N ASP A 39 1.59 14.90 6.45
CA ASP A 39 2.26 16.10 5.93
C ASP A 39 3.78 16.06 6.09
N PHE A 40 4.30 15.25 7.01
CA PHE A 40 5.73 14.95 7.12
C PHE A 40 6.22 14.19 5.87
N PHE A 41 5.45 13.20 5.41
CA PHE A 41 5.78 12.39 4.24
C PHE A 41 5.45 13.08 2.92
N LEU A 42 4.39 13.90 2.89
CA LEU A 42 3.85 14.47 1.65
C LEU A 42 3.73 15.98 1.77
N ASN A 43 4.76 16.70 1.31
CA ASN A 43 4.76 18.15 1.15
C ASN A 43 5.67 18.57 -0.01
N ALA A 44 5.59 19.84 -0.41
CA ALA A 44 6.28 20.38 -1.58
C ALA A 44 7.83 20.31 -1.52
N LYS A 45 8.41 20.05 -0.34
CA LYS A 45 9.86 19.96 -0.13
C LYS A 45 10.35 18.52 0.01
N VAL A 46 9.45 17.56 0.10
CA VAL A 46 9.79 16.15 0.31
C VAL A 46 9.76 15.44 -1.04
N PRO A 47 10.81 14.68 -1.39
CA PRO A 47 10.81 13.87 -2.60
C PRO A 47 9.71 12.79 -2.52
N PRO A 48 9.39 12.14 -3.65
CA PRO A 48 8.49 10.99 -3.65
C PRO A 48 8.92 9.96 -2.61
N VAL A 49 7.95 9.44 -1.87
CA VAL A 49 8.13 8.41 -0.85
C VAL A 49 8.03 7.05 -1.51
N ILE A 50 8.96 6.15 -1.22
CA ILE A 50 8.83 4.75 -1.62
C ILE A 50 8.21 4.00 -0.46
N TYR A 51 7.11 3.28 -0.72
CA TYR A 51 6.46 2.39 0.22
C TYR A 51 6.69 0.96 -0.23
N THR A 52 7.56 0.24 0.48
CA THR A 52 7.80 -1.17 0.20
C THR A 52 6.88 -2.00 1.08
N TYR A 53 6.00 -2.76 0.44
CA TYR A 53 5.12 -3.71 1.10
C TYR A 53 5.60 -5.12 0.85
N ASP A 54 5.52 -5.94 1.90
CA ASP A 54 5.97 -7.32 1.90
C ASP A 54 7.43 -7.48 1.53
N PHE A 55 8.30 -7.50 2.54
CA PHE A 55 9.74 -7.72 2.34
C PHE A 55 10.09 -9.08 1.71
N GLY A 56 9.15 -10.04 1.65
CA GLY A 56 9.33 -11.27 0.87
C GLY A 56 9.22 -11.03 -0.63
N ASP A 57 8.22 -10.26 -1.04
CA ASP A 57 7.86 -10.02 -2.45
C ASP A 57 8.39 -8.68 -3.01
N ASP A 58 8.81 -7.75 -2.15
CA ASP A 58 9.40 -6.45 -2.47
C ASP A 58 8.50 -5.54 -3.34
N TRP A 59 7.23 -5.39 -2.95
CA TRP A 59 6.28 -4.52 -3.66
C TRP A 59 6.54 -3.04 -3.38
N ALA A 60 7.34 -2.41 -4.24
CA ALA A 60 7.65 -0.98 -4.14
C ALA A 60 6.57 -0.09 -4.79
N HIS A 61 5.97 0.78 -3.99
CA HIS A 61 5.00 1.78 -4.42
C HIS A 61 5.58 3.18 -4.33
N ARG A 62 5.51 3.97 -5.41
CA ARG A 62 5.91 5.38 -5.39
C ARG A 62 4.72 6.27 -5.03
N ILE A 63 4.82 6.97 -3.90
CA ILE A 63 3.79 7.88 -3.39
C ILE A 63 4.30 9.31 -3.52
N GLU A 64 3.53 10.18 -4.16
CA GLU A 64 3.90 11.59 -4.36
C GLU A 64 2.75 12.55 -4.10
N LEU A 65 3.10 13.78 -3.69
CA LEU A 65 2.14 14.86 -3.58
C LEU A 65 1.92 15.52 -4.94
N VAL A 66 0.76 15.28 -5.55
CA VAL A 66 0.38 15.90 -6.83
C VAL A 66 -0.23 17.29 -6.65
N SER A 67 -1.14 17.45 -5.68
CA SER A 67 -1.78 18.74 -5.40
C SER A 67 -2.35 18.78 -3.98
N THR A 68 -2.61 19.98 -3.49
CA THR A 68 -3.31 20.21 -2.22
C THR A 68 -4.55 21.06 -2.45
N ARG A 69 -5.56 20.86 -1.62
CA ARG A 69 -6.73 21.72 -1.54
C ARG A 69 -7.27 21.76 -0.13
N THR A 70 -8.06 22.78 0.15
CA THR A 70 -8.83 22.85 1.38
C THR A 70 -9.84 21.71 1.44
N VAL A 71 -9.91 21.05 2.59
CA VAL A 71 -10.90 20.01 2.87
C VAL A 71 -12.27 20.67 3.02
N VAL A 72 -13.28 20.11 2.36
CA VAL A 72 -14.67 20.57 2.51
C VAL A 72 -15.21 20.03 3.85
N PRO A 73 -15.95 20.83 4.64
CA PRO A 73 -16.55 20.34 5.88
C PRO A 73 -17.36 19.06 5.64
N ASN A 74 -17.18 18.07 6.52
CA ASN A 74 -17.82 16.75 6.46
C ASN A 74 -17.51 15.92 5.21
N GLU A 75 -16.50 16.28 4.41
CA GLU A 75 -16.09 15.46 3.28
C GLU A 75 -15.60 14.07 3.76
N PRO A 76 -16.16 12.96 3.21
CA PRO A 76 -15.72 11.62 3.57
C PRO A 76 -14.32 11.37 2.99
N LEU A 77 -13.33 11.16 3.85
CA LEU A 77 -11.94 10.88 3.48
C LEU A 77 -11.46 9.55 4.12
N PRO A 78 -10.62 8.75 3.44
CA PRO A 78 -10.02 8.99 2.11
C PRO A 78 -11.02 8.79 0.96
N ARG A 79 -10.66 9.21 -0.26
CA ARG A 79 -11.46 9.05 -1.50
C ARG A 79 -10.65 8.44 -2.61
N PHE A 80 -11.25 7.49 -3.32
CA PHE A 80 -10.72 7.01 -4.58
C PHE A 80 -11.14 7.99 -5.69
N VAL A 81 -10.15 8.51 -6.42
CA VAL A 81 -10.38 9.54 -7.46
C VAL A 81 -10.13 9.00 -8.87
N GLY A 82 -9.48 7.84 -8.98
CA GLY A 82 -9.12 7.22 -10.25
C GLY A 82 -7.91 6.31 -10.08
N GLY A 83 -7.70 5.45 -11.07
CA GLY A 83 -6.62 4.49 -11.15
C GLY A 83 -6.78 3.62 -12.39
N GLN A 84 -5.77 2.83 -12.68
CA GLN A 84 -5.76 1.89 -13.80
C GLN A 84 -5.11 0.58 -13.35
N TRP A 85 -5.62 -0.52 -13.89
CA TRP A 85 -5.16 -1.89 -13.64
C TRP A 85 -5.39 -2.41 -12.22
N ALA A 86 -5.50 -3.72 -12.10
CA ALA A 86 -5.63 -4.40 -10.83
C ALA A 86 -4.31 -4.38 -10.07
N THR A 87 -4.39 -4.33 -8.74
CA THR A 87 -3.24 -4.57 -7.87
C THR A 87 -2.77 -6.02 -8.01
N PRO A 88 -1.45 -6.28 -8.03
CA PRO A 88 -0.91 -7.63 -8.04
C PRO A 88 -1.51 -8.47 -6.90
N PRO A 89 -1.76 -9.76 -7.13
CA PRO A 89 -2.14 -10.65 -6.05
C PRO A 89 -1.05 -10.79 -4.98
N GLU A 90 -1.47 -11.06 -3.75
CA GLU A 90 -0.58 -11.33 -2.61
C GLU A 90 0.17 -12.66 -2.78
N ASP A 91 1.37 -12.74 -2.19
CA ASP A 91 2.18 -13.95 -2.05
C ASP A 91 2.55 -14.63 -3.38
N ILE A 92 2.88 -13.84 -4.41
CA ILE A 92 3.22 -14.35 -5.74
C ILE A 92 4.72 -14.40 -6.02
N GLY A 93 5.56 -13.89 -5.11
CA GLY A 93 6.99 -13.79 -5.35
C GLY A 93 7.38 -12.50 -6.08
N GLY A 94 6.59 -11.45 -5.92
CA GLY A 94 6.95 -10.10 -6.34
C GLY A 94 6.82 -9.79 -7.83
N PRO A 95 7.35 -8.62 -8.26
CA PRO A 95 7.24 -8.14 -9.63
C PRO A 95 7.73 -9.11 -10.72
N PRO A 96 8.84 -9.87 -10.55
CA PRO A 96 9.29 -10.82 -11.57
C PRO A 96 8.28 -11.95 -11.82
N MET A 97 7.74 -12.55 -10.74
CA MET A 97 6.78 -13.64 -10.87
C MET A 97 5.43 -13.16 -11.37
N TYR A 98 5.06 -11.93 -11.06
CA TYR A 98 3.88 -11.29 -11.61
C TYR A 98 3.89 -11.24 -13.15
N GLU A 99 5.01 -10.87 -13.77
CA GLU A 99 5.14 -10.90 -15.23
C GLU A 99 4.99 -12.32 -15.79
N VAL A 100 5.62 -13.31 -15.15
CA VAL A 100 5.49 -14.73 -15.51
C VAL A 100 4.04 -15.19 -15.45
N PHE A 101 3.28 -14.79 -14.43
CA PHE A 101 1.88 -15.20 -14.28
C PHE A 101 0.95 -14.50 -15.27
N LYS A 102 1.22 -13.26 -15.69
CA LYS A 102 0.48 -12.64 -16.81
C LYS A 102 0.66 -13.41 -18.11
N GLU A 103 1.86 -13.92 -18.37
CA GLU A 103 2.13 -14.76 -19.56
C GLU A 103 1.45 -16.13 -19.42
N ALA A 104 1.58 -16.75 -18.24
CA ALA A 104 0.96 -18.04 -17.94
C ALA A 104 -0.56 -17.99 -18.04
N GLN A 105 -1.20 -16.90 -17.62
CA GLN A 105 -2.65 -16.70 -17.78
C GLN A 105 -3.08 -16.74 -19.25
N LYS A 106 -2.26 -16.20 -20.16
CA LYS A 106 -2.55 -16.11 -21.60
C LYS A 106 -2.18 -17.38 -22.38
N ASN A 107 -1.38 -18.26 -21.79
CA ASN A 107 -0.86 -19.46 -22.45
C ASN A 107 -1.06 -20.72 -21.60
N THR A 108 -2.02 -21.56 -21.99
CA THR A 108 -2.34 -22.82 -21.30
C THR A 108 -1.21 -23.84 -21.31
N ASN A 109 -0.20 -23.68 -22.17
CA ASN A 109 0.97 -24.56 -22.24
C ASN A 109 2.18 -23.99 -21.48
N HIS A 110 2.04 -22.84 -20.82
CA HIS A 110 3.12 -22.28 -20.02
C HIS A 110 3.39 -23.18 -18.80
N PRO A 111 4.67 -23.43 -18.42
CA PRO A 111 5.00 -24.29 -17.28
C PRO A 111 4.29 -23.89 -15.97
N GLU A 112 4.14 -22.58 -15.76
CA GLU A 112 3.48 -22.02 -14.58
C GLU A 112 1.94 -21.90 -14.69
N HIS A 113 1.33 -22.33 -15.80
CA HIS A 113 -0.12 -22.18 -16.01
C HIS A 113 -0.95 -22.92 -14.95
N ASP A 114 -0.57 -24.16 -14.64
CA ASP A 114 -1.30 -24.98 -13.66
C ASP A 114 -1.21 -24.39 -12.25
N TRP A 115 -0.06 -23.83 -11.88
CA TRP A 115 0.11 -23.15 -10.61
C TRP A 115 -0.71 -21.86 -10.57
N ALA A 116 -0.62 -21.01 -11.61
CA ALA A 116 -1.38 -19.77 -11.71
C ALA A 116 -2.89 -20.03 -11.63
N LYS A 117 -3.37 -21.13 -12.23
CA LYS A 117 -4.76 -21.56 -12.14
C LYS A 117 -5.14 -21.96 -10.73
N LYS A 118 -4.32 -22.78 -10.07
CA LYS A 118 -4.57 -23.24 -8.70
C LYS A 118 -4.59 -22.09 -7.69
N ALA A 119 -3.74 -21.09 -7.90
CA ALA A 119 -3.68 -19.89 -7.09
C ALA A 119 -4.79 -18.86 -7.41
N GLY A 120 -5.62 -19.13 -8.43
CA GLY A 120 -6.74 -18.25 -8.83
C GLY A 120 -6.32 -17.07 -9.71
N TYR A 121 -5.08 -17.03 -10.18
CA TYR A 121 -4.55 -15.92 -10.98
C TYR A 121 -4.98 -15.93 -12.44
N VAL A 122 -5.39 -17.10 -12.97
CA VAL A 122 -5.96 -17.13 -14.31
C VAL A 122 -7.30 -16.38 -14.42
N ASP A 123 -8.03 -16.26 -13.30
CA ASP A 123 -9.29 -15.52 -13.21
C ASP A 123 -9.08 -14.06 -12.77
N TRP A 124 -7.85 -13.67 -12.44
CA TRP A 124 -7.51 -12.30 -12.03
C TRP A 124 -7.43 -11.37 -13.25
N ALA A 125 -8.33 -10.40 -13.33
CA ALA A 125 -8.38 -9.45 -14.43
C ALA A 125 -7.40 -8.29 -14.20
N HIS A 126 -6.19 -8.38 -14.78
CA HIS A 126 -5.20 -7.30 -14.73
C HIS A 126 -5.75 -5.96 -15.20
N ASP A 127 -6.52 -5.98 -16.28
CA ASP A 127 -6.93 -4.76 -16.97
C ASP A 127 -8.03 -3.97 -16.24
N GLU A 128 -8.50 -4.46 -15.09
CA GLU A 128 -9.57 -3.87 -14.30
C GLU A 128 -9.06 -3.30 -12.98
N ILE A 129 -9.39 -2.05 -12.67
CA ILE A 129 -8.97 -1.39 -11.42
C ILE A 129 -9.72 -1.87 -10.17
N HIS A 130 -10.80 -2.66 -10.33
CA HIS A 130 -11.67 -3.11 -9.23
C HIS A 130 -12.12 -1.95 -8.31
N ALA A 131 -12.60 -0.87 -8.92
CA ALA A 131 -12.91 0.39 -8.24
C ALA A 131 -13.96 0.26 -7.13
N ASP A 132 -14.87 -0.70 -7.26
CA ASP A 132 -15.87 -1.06 -6.26
C ASP A 132 -15.22 -1.64 -5.00
N ALA A 133 -14.27 -2.56 -5.13
CA ALA A 133 -13.50 -3.12 -4.03
C ALA A 133 -12.72 -2.02 -3.29
N VAL A 134 -12.06 -1.13 -4.02
CA VAL A 134 -11.35 0.03 -3.45
C VAL A 134 -12.32 0.94 -2.68
N SER A 135 -13.47 1.24 -3.29
CA SER A 135 -14.51 2.09 -2.69
C SER A 135 -15.08 1.48 -1.41
N GLU A 136 -15.26 0.15 -1.36
CA GLU A 136 -15.72 -0.55 -0.17
C GLU A 136 -14.72 -0.43 1.00
N GLN A 137 -13.43 -0.62 0.73
CA GLN A 137 -12.38 -0.45 1.74
C GLN A 137 -12.31 1.00 2.24
N PHE A 138 -12.46 1.97 1.35
CA PHE A 138 -12.44 3.39 1.72
C PHE A 138 -13.67 3.73 2.57
N ALA A 139 -14.84 3.16 2.26
CA ALA A 139 -16.04 3.32 3.08
C ALA A 139 -15.87 2.74 4.49
N LYS A 140 -15.13 1.62 4.65
CA LYS A 140 -14.79 1.07 5.98
C LYS A 140 -13.91 2.04 6.76
N LEU A 141 -12.86 2.59 6.14
CA LEU A 141 -11.97 3.58 6.76
C LEU A 141 -12.70 4.87 7.18
N GLN A 142 -13.59 5.37 6.31
CA GLN A 142 -14.42 6.55 6.60
C GLN A 142 -15.27 6.32 7.85
N ARG A 143 -15.96 5.18 7.96
CA ARG A 143 -16.78 4.83 9.15
C ARG A 143 -15.95 4.73 10.42
N GLN A 144 -14.76 4.12 10.35
CA GLN A 144 -13.85 4.01 11.49
C GLN A 144 -13.38 5.38 11.97
N LYS A 145 -13.08 6.29 11.04
CA LYS A 145 -12.69 7.68 11.35
C LYS A 145 -13.82 8.43 12.06
N THR A 146 -15.05 8.35 11.54
CA THR A 146 -16.22 8.98 12.17
C THR A 146 -16.43 8.46 13.59
N ARG A 147 -16.39 7.14 13.82
CA ARG A 147 -16.52 6.55 15.16
C ARG A 147 -15.46 7.05 16.13
N ARG A 148 -14.20 7.14 15.70
CA ARG A 148 -13.12 7.69 16.53
C ARG A 148 -13.42 9.13 16.91
N THR A 149 -13.74 9.99 15.94
CA THR A 149 -14.05 11.41 16.19
C THR A 149 -15.25 11.58 17.12
N SER A 150 -16.32 10.81 16.95
CA SER A 150 -17.50 10.87 17.84
C SER A 150 -17.18 10.45 19.28
N ARG A 151 -16.30 9.47 19.49
CA ARG A 151 -15.88 9.05 20.84
C ARG A 151 -15.17 10.19 21.59
N TRP A 152 -14.29 10.93 20.91
CA TRP A 152 -13.59 12.08 21.51
C TRP A 152 -14.53 13.25 21.85
N VAL A 153 -15.66 13.38 21.16
CA VAL A 153 -16.65 14.45 21.41
C VAL A 153 -17.59 14.10 22.57
N MET A 154 -17.77 12.82 22.89
CA MET A 154 -18.67 12.37 23.98
C MET A 154 -17.95 12.18 25.32
N GLU A 155 -16.61 12.19 25.34
CA GLU A 155 -15.77 11.99 26.53
C GLU A 155 -15.09 13.28 27.03
N GLY A 156 -15.44 14.45 26.46
CA GLY A 156 -14.96 15.78 26.89
C GLY A 156 -16.11 16.69 27.31
#